data_AF-A0A0L0SUY3-F1
#
_entry.id   AF-A0A0L0SUY3-F1
#
_cell.length_a   1.000
_cell.length_b   1.000
_cell.length_c   1.000
_cell.angle_alpha   90.00
_cell.angle_beta   90.00
_cell.angle_gamma   90.00
#
_symmetry.space_group_name_H-M   'P 1'
#
loop_
_entity.id
_entity.type
_entity.pdbx_description
1 polymer ?
#
loop_
_entity_poly.entity_id
_entity_poly.type
_entity_poly.pdbx_seq_one_letter_code
_entity_poly.pdbx_strand_id
1 'polypeptide(L)'
;MTSWSISHRWSSSTIAAVAADATNPVMPHPPTAVAAPTKPKKAPKAGIPPADPSTVDVSRVDMRVAHILAARVHENADSLYVETMDLGEPAPRTVVSGLVTFIPLADLINKNCVVVANLKPAKMRGIVSEAMVLCAEKEGKVELLVPPMGAKPGDRVTFESLEDGADKPDAVLNPKRKIWEAVQVGLKTDKDGVAGYVRADGTFCAMKTSTGVVTAPTIAEGLIR
;
A
#
# COMPACT_ATOMS: atom_id res chain seq x y z
N MET A 1 30.74 51.08 -32.81
CA MET A 1 29.52 50.43 -33.31
C MET A 1 28.55 50.30 -32.13
N THR A 2 27.64 51.27 -31.95
CA THR A 2 26.23 51.27 -32.41
C THR A 2 25.29 50.52 -31.46
N SER A 3 24.81 51.26 -30.45
CA SER A 3 23.62 50.95 -29.66
C SER A 3 22.36 51.23 -30.49
N TRP A 4 21.27 50.48 -30.25
CA TRP A 4 19.92 50.97 -30.49
C TRP A 4 18.89 50.28 -29.57
N SER A 5 18.21 51.09 -28.76
CA SER A 5 16.92 50.76 -28.15
C SER A 5 15.83 51.48 -28.93
N ILE A 6 14.66 50.86 -29.12
CA ILE A 6 13.42 51.52 -29.55
C ILE A 6 12.24 50.83 -28.83
N SER A 7 11.22 51.61 -28.48
CA SER A 7 10.14 51.21 -27.58
C SER A 7 8.76 51.41 -28.21
N HIS A 8 7.77 50.64 -27.73
CA HIS A 8 6.32 50.83 -27.92
C HIS A 8 5.76 50.74 -29.36
N ARG A 9 4.64 50.03 -29.52
CA ARG A 9 3.32 50.70 -29.56
C ARG A 9 2.17 49.76 -29.19
N TRP A 10 1.12 50.39 -28.68
CA TRP A 10 -0.12 49.83 -28.15
C TRP A 10 -1.25 50.03 -29.16
N SER A 11 -2.14 49.04 -29.31
CA SER A 11 -3.50 49.27 -29.81
C SER A 11 -4.44 48.15 -29.34
N SER A 12 -5.54 48.52 -28.70
CA SER A 12 -6.69 47.66 -28.45
C SER A 12 -7.90 48.27 -29.14
N SER A 13 -8.79 47.45 -29.72
CA SER A 13 -10.11 47.92 -30.16
C SER A 13 -11.13 46.79 -30.12
N THR A 14 -12.27 47.10 -29.51
CA THR A 14 -13.47 46.26 -29.36
C THR A 14 -14.60 46.89 -30.19
N ILE A 15 -15.66 46.14 -30.53
CA ILE A 15 -17.10 46.42 -30.24
C ILE A 15 -18.05 45.56 -31.14
N ALA A 16 -19.24 45.25 -30.59
CA ALA A 16 -20.51 44.70 -31.14
C ALA A 16 -20.77 44.76 -32.67
N ALA A 17 -21.48 43.81 -33.33
CA ALA A 17 -22.90 43.36 -33.25
C ALA A 17 -23.93 44.42 -33.77
N VAL A 18 -25.13 44.14 -34.33
CA VAL A 18 -26.10 43.01 -34.20
C VAL A 18 -26.92 42.76 -35.52
N ALA A 19 -28.05 42.00 -35.46
CA ALA A 19 -28.96 41.52 -36.55
C ALA A 19 -29.92 42.60 -37.15
N ALA A 20 -30.93 42.39 -38.03
CA ALA A 20 -31.68 41.22 -38.62
C ALA A 20 -32.22 41.60 -40.05
N ASP A 21 -33.25 41.06 -40.75
CA ASP A 21 -34.34 40.05 -40.56
C ASP A 21 -34.98 39.63 -41.95
N ALA A 22 -36.01 38.74 -41.95
CA ALA A 22 -37.04 38.44 -42.99
C ALA A 22 -36.61 37.74 -44.33
N THR A 23 -37.40 36.87 -45.01
CA THR A 23 -38.75 36.25 -44.78
C THR A 23 -38.90 34.84 -45.45
N ASN A 24 -39.99 34.12 -45.14
CA ASN A 24 -40.39 32.72 -45.48
C ASN A 24 -40.97 32.53 -46.93
N PRO A 25 -41.45 31.34 -47.42
CA PRO A 25 -41.36 29.92 -46.97
C PRO A 25 -41.10 28.86 -48.10
N VAL A 26 -41.06 27.54 -47.77
CA VAL A 26 -41.80 26.39 -48.42
C VAL A 26 -41.28 25.00 -47.95
N MET A 27 -42.18 24.01 -47.86
CA MET A 27 -41.99 22.56 -47.59
C MET A 27 -42.92 21.76 -48.55
N PRO A 28 -42.85 20.40 -48.76
CA PRO A 28 -42.34 19.36 -47.83
C PRO A 28 -41.65 18.08 -48.40
N HIS A 29 -40.78 17.45 -47.57
CA HIS A 29 -40.58 15.97 -47.39
C HIS A 29 -40.12 15.09 -48.60
N PRO A 30 -39.60 13.83 -48.41
CA PRO A 30 -39.59 12.93 -47.23
C PRO A 30 -38.18 12.63 -46.63
N PRO A 31 -38.08 11.88 -45.50
CA PRO A 31 -36.83 11.75 -44.75
C PRO A 31 -36.00 10.49 -45.06
N THR A 32 -34.68 10.65 -45.16
CA THR A 32 -33.71 9.54 -45.12
C THR A 32 -33.06 9.50 -43.73
N ALA A 33 -33.29 8.43 -42.97
CA ALA A 33 -32.77 8.28 -41.61
C ALA A 33 -31.27 7.96 -41.61
N VAL A 34 -30.42 8.96 -41.33
CA VAL A 34 -28.98 8.75 -41.11
C VAL A 34 -28.76 8.22 -39.69
N ALA A 35 -28.29 6.99 -39.57
CA ALA A 35 -28.06 6.34 -38.29
C ALA A 35 -26.93 7.02 -37.49
N ALA A 36 -27.16 7.26 -36.19
CA ALA A 36 -26.14 7.82 -35.30
C ALA A 36 -24.99 6.83 -35.04
N PRO A 37 -23.74 7.28 -34.95
CA PRO A 37 -22.59 6.41 -34.71
C PRO A 37 -22.65 5.77 -33.32
N THR A 38 -22.72 4.44 -33.27
CA THR A 38 -22.80 3.68 -32.02
C THR A 38 -21.46 3.71 -31.28
N LYS A 39 -21.46 4.19 -30.03
CA LYS A 39 -20.28 4.16 -29.15
C LYS A 39 -19.82 2.70 -28.97
N PRO A 40 -18.51 2.40 -29.09
CA PRO A 40 -17.99 1.05 -28.84
C PRO A 40 -18.37 0.55 -27.45
N LYS A 41 -19.19 -0.51 -27.41
CA LYS A 41 -19.68 -1.12 -26.17
C LYS A 41 -18.49 -1.80 -25.49
N LYS A 42 -17.98 -1.21 -24.40
CA LYS A 42 -16.88 -1.79 -23.61
C LYS A 42 -17.23 -3.23 -23.27
N ALA A 43 -16.40 -4.18 -23.72
CA ALA A 43 -16.49 -5.56 -23.27
C ALA A 43 -16.42 -5.59 -21.73
N PRO A 44 -17.17 -6.50 -21.06
CA PRO A 44 -17.06 -6.65 -19.62
C PRO A 44 -15.62 -7.02 -19.29
N LYS A 45 -14.96 -6.20 -18.47
CA LYS A 45 -13.68 -6.61 -17.87
C LYS A 45 -13.99 -7.80 -16.98
N ALA A 46 -13.56 -9.00 -17.37
CA ALA A 46 -13.57 -10.15 -16.49
C ALA A 46 -12.94 -9.73 -15.15
N GLY A 47 -13.71 -9.89 -14.07
CA GLY A 47 -13.22 -9.56 -12.74
C GLY A 47 -12.03 -10.45 -12.45
N ILE A 48 -10.88 -9.85 -12.12
CA ILE A 48 -9.76 -10.64 -11.59
C ILE A 48 -10.28 -11.25 -10.28
N PRO A 49 -10.33 -12.59 -10.14
CA PRO A 49 -10.87 -13.20 -8.94
C PRO A 49 -9.97 -12.86 -7.73
N PRO A 50 -10.54 -12.81 -6.51
CA PRO A 50 -9.76 -12.92 -5.29
C PRO A 50 -8.90 -14.19 -5.35
N ALA A 51 -7.69 -14.13 -4.82
CA ALA A 51 -6.80 -15.29 -4.77
C ALA A 51 -7.18 -16.20 -3.60
N ASP A 52 -7.08 -17.51 -3.81
CA ASP A 52 -7.50 -18.52 -2.85
C ASP A 52 -6.39 -18.79 -1.81
N PRO A 53 -6.63 -18.66 -0.49
CA PRO A 53 -5.64 -18.91 0.56
C PRO A 53 -4.91 -20.26 0.46
N SER A 54 -5.54 -21.28 -0.12
CA SER A 54 -4.92 -22.60 -0.33
C SER A 54 -3.87 -22.62 -1.44
N THR A 55 -3.78 -21.57 -2.26
CA THR A 55 -2.92 -21.47 -3.46
C THR A 55 -1.98 -20.27 -3.46
N VAL A 56 -2.11 -19.36 -2.49
CA VAL A 56 -1.32 -18.12 -2.43
C VAL A 56 -0.08 -18.33 -1.58
N ASP A 57 1.07 -18.39 -2.25
CA ASP A 57 2.36 -18.36 -1.58
C ASP A 57 2.64 -16.98 -0.94
N VAL A 58 3.11 -17.03 0.31
CA VAL A 58 3.58 -15.91 1.12
C VAL A 58 4.85 -15.26 0.56
N SER A 59 5.66 -15.98 -0.23
CA SER A 59 6.86 -15.45 -0.93
C SER A 59 6.58 -14.19 -1.76
N ARG A 60 5.32 -14.02 -2.20
CA ARG A 60 4.83 -12.89 -3.00
C ARG A 60 4.71 -11.60 -2.20
N VAL A 61 4.79 -11.66 -0.88
CA VAL A 61 4.76 -10.51 0.04
C VAL A 61 6.20 -10.11 0.38
N ASP A 62 6.51 -8.82 0.20
CA ASP A 62 7.82 -8.27 0.58
C ASP A 62 7.78 -7.90 2.06
N MET A 63 8.08 -8.87 2.92
CA MET A 63 8.28 -8.63 4.35
C MET A 63 9.75 -8.28 4.60
N ARG A 64 9.99 -7.22 5.37
CA ARG A 64 11.35 -6.76 5.75
C ARG A 64 11.42 -6.34 7.19
N VAL A 65 12.63 -6.31 7.73
CA VAL A 65 12.95 -5.60 8.96
C VAL A 65 12.96 -4.09 8.68
N ALA A 66 12.32 -3.33 9.56
CA ALA A 66 12.37 -1.87 9.58
C ALA A 66 12.84 -1.36 10.94
N HIS A 67 13.40 -0.15 10.98
CA HIS A 67 13.79 0.54 12.21
C HIS A 67 13.05 1.88 12.37
N ILE A 68 12.44 2.10 13.53
CA ILE A 68 11.57 3.25 13.79
C ILE A 68 12.44 4.44 14.25
N LEU A 69 12.85 5.27 13.29
CA LEU A 69 13.68 6.46 13.52
C LEU A 69 12.96 7.53 14.35
N ALA A 70 11.66 7.70 14.09
CA ALA A 70 10.80 8.64 14.81
C ALA A 70 9.35 8.18 14.75
N ALA A 71 8.55 8.58 15.74
CA ALA A 71 7.10 8.41 15.74
C ALA A 71 6.44 9.60 16.44
N ARG A 72 5.19 9.92 16.07
CA ARG A 72 4.34 10.93 16.73
C ARG A 72 2.87 10.55 16.63
N VAL A 73 2.01 11.07 17.52
CA VAL A 73 0.55 10.94 17.38
C VAL A 73 0.09 11.64 16.10
N HIS A 74 -0.85 11.05 15.38
CA HIS A 74 -1.41 11.61 14.16
C HIS A 74 -2.31 12.81 14.47
N GLU A 75 -1.94 14.00 13.98
CA GLU A 75 -2.59 15.29 14.25
C GLU A 75 -4.12 15.33 14.10
N ASN A 76 -4.68 14.47 13.24
CA ASN A 76 -6.13 14.35 12.99
C ASN A 76 -6.72 12.96 13.36
N ALA A 77 -6.07 12.17 14.23
CA ALA A 77 -6.58 10.87 14.69
C ALA A 77 -5.88 10.34 15.96
N ASP A 78 -6.59 10.33 17.08
CA ASP A 78 -6.04 9.96 18.40
C ASP A 78 -5.62 8.49 18.54
N SER A 79 -6.11 7.61 17.66
CA SER A 79 -5.77 6.18 17.63
C SER A 79 -4.64 5.82 16.66
N LEU A 80 -4.07 6.79 15.93
CA LEU A 80 -3.02 6.55 14.95
C LEU A 80 -1.70 7.19 15.36
N TYR A 81 -0.60 6.48 15.15
CA TYR A 81 0.74 7.06 15.10
C TYR A 81 1.14 7.36 13.65
N VAL A 82 2.15 8.20 13.48
CA VAL A 82 2.84 8.46 12.21
C VAL A 82 4.32 8.22 12.45
N GLU A 83 4.83 7.14 11.87
CA GLU A 83 6.23 6.74 12.00
C GLU A 83 7.05 7.13 10.77
N THR A 84 8.32 7.44 11.01
CA THR A 84 9.36 7.51 9.98
C THR A 84 10.24 6.27 10.15
N MET A 85 10.25 5.38 9.17
CA MET A 85 10.92 4.08 9.27
C MET A 85 12.02 3.90 8.21
N ASP A 86 13.20 3.45 8.65
CA ASP A 86 14.24 2.95 7.75
C ASP A 86 13.94 1.50 7.36
N LEU A 87 13.93 1.22 6.05
CA LEU A 87 13.71 -0.11 5.45
C LEU A 87 14.95 -0.57 4.63
N GLY A 88 16.13 -0.01 4.89
CA GLY A 88 17.34 -0.24 4.10
C GLY A 88 17.26 0.39 2.70
N GLU A 89 16.45 1.45 2.56
CA GLU A 89 16.17 2.14 1.29
C GLU A 89 16.82 3.54 1.26
N PRO A 90 17.03 4.16 0.08
CA PRO A 90 17.71 5.47 -0.02
C PRO A 90 17.02 6.64 0.70
N ALA A 91 15.77 6.46 1.13
CA ALA A 91 15.03 7.38 1.98
C ALA A 91 14.13 6.58 2.94
N PRO A 92 13.97 7.02 4.20
CA PRO A 92 12.97 6.46 5.12
C PRO A 92 11.54 6.61 4.58
N ARG A 93 10.69 5.63 4.86
CA ARG A 93 9.26 5.66 4.50
C ARG A 93 8.41 6.29 5.60
N THR A 94 7.29 6.88 5.20
CA THR A 94 6.21 7.25 6.13
C THR A 94 5.30 6.04 6.37
N VAL A 95 5.02 5.74 7.63
CA VAL A 95 4.08 4.70 8.05
C VAL A 95 3.02 5.33 8.96
N VAL A 96 1.83 4.73 9.00
CA VAL A 96 0.73 5.15 9.87
C VAL A 96 0.13 3.91 10.55
N SER A 97 0.55 3.61 11.78
CA SER A 97 0.04 2.46 12.53
C SER A 97 -1.14 2.80 13.46
N GLY A 98 -1.94 1.80 13.82
CA GLY A 98 -3.05 1.91 14.78
C GLY A 98 -2.66 1.60 16.23
N LEU A 99 -1.41 1.84 16.63
CA LEU A 99 -0.83 1.27 17.86
C LEU A 99 -1.02 2.11 19.14
N VAL A 100 -1.61 3.31 19.08
CA VAL A 100 -1.70 4.26 20.22
C VAL A 100 -2.40 3.66 21.44
N THR A 101 -3.39 2.80 21.24
CA THR A 101 -4.15 2.15 22.32
C THR A 101 -3.47 0.90 22.89
N PHE A 102 -2.32 0.49 22.36
CA PHE A 102 -1.68 -0.80 22.68
C PHE A 102 -0.21 -0.66 23.10
N ILE A 103 0.55 0.22 22.45
CA ILE A 103 2.00 0.37 22.65
C ILE A 103 2.30 1.85 22.86
N PRO A 104 2.92 2.26 23.98
CA PRO A 104 3.22 3.67 24.22
C PRO A 104 4.33 4.16 23.29
N LEU A 105 4.29 5.43 22.92
CA LEU A 105 5.20 6.04 21.94
C LEU A 105 6.70 5.80 22.23
N ALA A 106 7.08 5.79 23.52
CA ALA A 106 8.46 5.53 23.96
C ALA A 106 8.95 4.09 23.66
N ASP A 107 8.03 3.13 23.56
CA ASP A 107 8.32 1.74 23.20
C ASP A 107 8.27 1.47 21.69
N LEU A 108 7.99 2.49 20.86
CA LEU A 108 8.11 2.39 19.40
C LEU A 108 9.45 2.94 18.90
N ILE A 109 9.90 4.08 19.42
CA ILE A 109 11.08 4.79 18.90
C ILE A 109 12.37 3.96 19.16
N ASN A 110 13.26 3.92 18.16
CA ASN A 110 14.48 3.13 18.09
C ASN A 110 14.28 1.59 18.17
N LYS A 111 13.06 1.06 18.00
CA LYS A 111 12.86 -0.39 17.85
C LYS A 111 13.08 -0.84 16.41
N ASN A 112 13.49 -2.10 16.27
CA ASN A 112 13.31 -2.84 15.02
C ASN A 112 11.96 -3.57 15.05
N CYS A 113 11.25 -3.61 13.93
CA CYS A 113 10.00 -4.37 13.74
C CYS A 113 9.99 -5.05 12.37
N VAL A 114 8.98 -5.88 12.10
CA VAL A 114 8.71 -6.39 10.74
C VAL A 114 7.61 -5.56 10.07
N VAL A 115 7.80 -5.24 8.79
CA VAL A 115 6.84 -4.50 7.96
C VAL A 115 6.58 -5.20 6.64
N VAL A 116 5.40 -4.95 6.05
CA VAL A 116 5.10 -5.28 4.65
C VAL A 116 5.39 -4.08 3.76
N ALA A 117 6.34 -4.23 2.84
CA ALA A 117 6.91 -3.16 2.02
C ALA A 117 6.35 -3.09 0.59
N ASN A 118 5.62 -4.10 0.10
CA ASN A 118 5.04 -4.12 -1.25
C ASN A 118 3.51 -3.97 -1.31
N LEU A 119 2.85 -3.58 -0.20
CA LEU A 119 1.46 -3.13 -0.25
C LEU A 119 1.33 -1.85 -1.09
N LYS A 120 0.19 -1.66 -1.75
CA LYS A 120 -0.09 -0.37 -2.39
C LYS A 120 -0.24 0.72 -1.31
N PRO A 121 0.48 1.85 -1.39
CA PRO A 121 0.38 2.92 -0.39
C PRO A 121 -1.05 3.41 -0.16
N ALA A 122 -1.41 3.57 1.11
CA ALA A 122 -2.77 3.83 1.56
C ALA A 122 -2.87 5.19 2.24
N LYS A 123 -3.88 6.00 1.89
CA LYS A 123 -4.08 7.33 2.50
C LYS A 123 -4.93 7.23 3.77
N MET A 124 -4.31 7.39 4.93
CA MET A 124 -4.94 7.34 6.24
C MET A 124 -5.02 8.76 6.83
N ARG A 125 -6.25 9.26 7.03
CA ARG A 125 -6.58 10.53 7.72
C ARG A 125 -5.88 11.82 7.21
N GLY A 126 -5.17 11.75 6.08
CA GLY A 126 -4.47 12.88 5.44
C GLY A 126 -3.08 12.49 4.96
N ILE A 127 -2.44 11.55 5.65
CA ILE A 127 -1.07 11.07 5.41
C ILE A 127 -1.11 9.80 4.57
N VAL A 128 -0.02 9.49 3.85
CA VAL A 128 0.13 8.24 3.10
C VAL A 128 1.02 7.29 3.90
N SER A 129 0.52 6.08 4.20
CA SER A 129 1.33 4.98 4.71
C SER A 129 1.90 4.20 3.53
N GLU A 130 3.22 4.06 3.50
CA GLU A 130 4.00 3.44 2.41
C GLU A 130 4.49 2.02 2.77
N ALA A 131 4.22 1.57 3.98
CA ALA A 131 4.34 0.20 4.46
C ALA A 131 3.24 -0.08 5.51
N MET A 132 3.23 -1.27 6.09
CA MET A 132 2.35 -1.66 7.21
C MET A 132 3.16 -2.46 8.24
N VAL A 133 3.06 -2.10 9.52
CA VAL A 133 3.75 -2.79 10.63
C VAL A 133 3.03 -4.08 10.97
N LEU A 134 3.75 -5.19 11.06
CA LEU A 134 3.20 -6.47 11.50
C LEU A 134 3.25 -6.62 13.02
N CYS A 135 2.11 -6.98 13.59
CA CYS A 135 1.94 -7.21 15.02
C CYS A 135 1.28 -8.57 15.26
N ALA A 136 1.61 -9.20 16.38
CA ALA A 136 0.83 -10.32 16.91
C ALA A 136 -0.33 -9.77 17.75
N GLU A 137 -1.51 -10.37 17.64
CA GLU A 137 -2.68 -10.06 18.45
C GLU A 137 -3.31 -11.33 19.03
N LYS A 138 -3.63 -11.29 20.33
CA LYS A 138 -4.43 -12.30 21.04
C LYS A 138 -5.23 -11.63 22.15
N GLU A 139 -6.52 -11.95 22.23
CA GLU A 139 -7.42 -11.52 23.33
C GLU A 139 -7.45 -9.99 23.57
N GLY A 140 -7.26 -9.20 22.50
CA GLY A 140 -7.22 -7.73 22.57
C GLY A 140 -5.87 -7.13 22.96
N LYS A 141 -4.86 -7.95 23.31
CA LYS A 141 -3.47 -7.51 23.43
C LYS A 141 -2.80 -7.54 22.06
N VAL A 142 -2.03 -6.50 21.74
CA VAL A 142 -1.23 -6.36 20.51
C VAL A 142 0.24 -6.13 20.88
N GLU A 143 1.17 -6.82 20.21
CA GLU A 143 2.62 -6.61 20.35
C GLU A 143 3.30 -6.56 18.98
N LEU A 144 4.36 -5.76 18.84
CA LEU A 144 5.21 -5.76 17.64
C LEU A 144 5.81 -7.16 17.41
N LEU A 145 5.96 -7.55 16.14
CA LEU A 145 6.90 -8.62 15.78
C LEU A 145 8.33 -8.11 15.90
N VAL A 146 9.12 -8.76 16.76
CA VAL A 146 10.51 -8.44 17.06
C VAL A 146 11.42 -9.30 16.18
N PRO A 147 12.22 -8.70 15.28
CA PRO A 147 13.23 -9.43 14.52
C PRO A 147 14.44 -9.78 15.41
N PRO A 148 15.22 -10.82 15.06
CA PRO A 148 16.32 -11.32 15.87
C PRO A 148 17.45 -10.31 16.04
N MET A 149 18.22 -10.48 17.12
CA MET A 149 19.37 -9.63 17.42
C MET A 149 20.40 -9.68 16.29
N GLY A 150 20.78 -8.50 15.78
CA GLY A 150 21.74 -8.36 14.68
C GLY A 150 21.09 -8.20 13.29
N ALA A 151 19.77 -8.39 13.16
CA ALA A 151 19.03 -8.02 11.96
C ALA A 151 19.01 -6.49 11.76
N LYS A 152 19.06 -6.05 10.50
CA LYS A 152 19.26 -4.67 10.06
C LYS A 152 18.05 -4.14 9.28
N PRO A 153 17.87 -2.80 9.18
CA PRO A 153 16.91 -2.21 8.25
C PRO A 153 17.08 -2.77 6.84
N GLY A 154 15.98 -3.25 6.27
CA GLY A 154 15.96 -3.86 4.94
C GLY A 154 16.34 -5.33 4.85
N ASP A 155 16.76 -5.98 5.95
CA ASP A 155 16.95 -7.44 5.95
C ASP A 155 15.63 -8.10 5.57
N ARG A 156 15.69 -9.00 4.57
CA ARG A 156 14.52 -9.69 4.07
C ARG A 156 14.02 -10.72 5.08
N VAL A 157 12.72 -10.69 5.32
CA VAL A 157 12.02 -11.70 6.10
C VAL A 157 11.52 -12.78 5.14
N THR A 158 11.89 -14.02 5.44
CA THR A 158 11.60 -15.24 4.68
C THR A 158 10.93 -16.26 5.61
N PHE A 159 10.47 -17.39 5.06
CA PHE A 159 9.87 -18.47 5.85
C PHE A 159 10.63 -19.77 5.64
N GLU A 160 10.81 -20.53 6.71
CA GLU A 160 11.48 -21.83 6.67
C GLU A 160 10.73 -22.82 5.76
N SER A 161 11.48 -23.73 5.11
CA SER A 161 10.96 -24.75 4.19
C SER A 161 10.27 -24.23 2.90
N LEU A 162 10.20 -22.91 2.64
CA LEU A 162 9.94 -22.43 1.28
C LEU A 162 11.18 -22.73 0.43
N GLU A 163 11.01 -23.42 -0.70
CA GLU A 163 12.13 -23.88 -1.52
C GLU A 163 12.99 -22.71 -2.01
N ASP A 164 14.32 -22.84 -1.83
CA ASP A 164 15.32 -21.79 -2.10
C ASP A 164 15.38 -21.41 -3.59
N GLY A 165 14.45 -20.53 -4.00
CA GLY A 165 14.25 -20.11 -5.39
C GLY A 165 12.88 -19.50 -5.67
N ALA A 166 11.88 -19.77 -4.83
CA ALA A 166 10.54 -19.15 -4.93
C ALA A 166 10.51 -17.66 -4.53
N ASP A 167 11.59 -17.13 -3.94
CA ASP A 167 11.61 -15.81 -3.32
C ASP A 167 11.66 -14.63 -4.31
N LYS A 168 10.50 -14.32 -4.90
CA LYS A 168 10.28 -13.14 -5.75
C LYS A 168 8.96 -12.44 -5.37
N PRO A 169 9.00 -11.43 -4.49
CA PRO A 169 7.80 -10.68 -4.14
C PRO A 169 7.21 -9.93 -5.34
N ASP A 170 5.87 -9.74 -5.34
CA ASP A 170 5.21 -8.84 -6.29
C ASP A 170 5.80 -7.42 -6.10
N ALA A 171 6.19 -6.71 -7.16
CA ALA A 171 6.73 -5.34 -7.01
C ALA A 171 5.74 -4.37 -6.33
N VAL A 172 4.44 -4.54 -6.57
CA VAL A 172 3.35 -3.98 -5.75
C VAL A 172 2.19 -4.98 -5.76
N LEU A 173 1.71 -5.38 -4.58
CA LEU A 173 0.55 -6.25 -4.42
C LEU A 173 -0.72 -5.58 -4.98
N ASN A 174 -1.41 -6.27 -5.89
CA ASN A 174 -2.67 -5.80 -6.47
C ASN A 174 -3.85 -6.01 -5.50
N PRO A 175 -4.46 -4.95 -4.93
CA PRO A 175 -5.51 -5.12 -3.91
C PRO A 175 -6.76 -5.84 -4.43
N LYS A 176 -7.00 -5.86 -5.75
CA LYS A 176 -8.14 -6.59 -6.34
C LYS A 176 -7.98 -8.11 -6.27
N ARG A 177 -6.74 -8.60 -6.11
CA ARG A 177 -6.44 -10.03 -5.97
C ARG A 177 -6.49 -10.51 -4.52
N LYS A 178 -6.64 -9.62 -3.54
CA LYS A 178 -6.66 -9.94 -2.10
C LYS A 178 -5.49 -10.83 -1.61
N ILE A 179 -4.30 -10.62 -2.17
CA ILE A 179 -3.14 -11.50 -1.94
C ILE A 179 -2.68 -11.40 -0.49
N TRP A 180 -2.64 -10.18 0.07
CA TRP A 180 -2.31 -9.97 1.46
C TRP A 180 -3.32 -10.67 2.37
N GLU A 181 -4.62 -10.44 2.15
CA GLU A 181 -5.68 -11.03 2.98
C GLU A 181 -5.71 -12.56 2.91
N ALA A 182 -5.32 -13.15 1.76
CA ALA A 182 -5.21 -14.59 1.60
C ALA A 182 -3.99 -15.18 2.35
N VAL A 183 -2.85 -14.47 2.35
CA VAL A 183 -1.66 -14.84 3.12
C VAL A 183 -1.90 -14.68 4.63
N GLN A 184 -2.54 -13.58 5.03
CA GLN A 184 -2.74 -13.19 6.43
C GLN A 184 -3.48 -14.27 7.25
N VAL A 185 -4.40 -15.03 6.62
CA VAL A 185 -5.10 -16.15 7.26
C VAL A 185 -4.15 -17.23 7.80
N GLY A 186 -2.98 -17.42 7.18
CA GLY A 186 -1.95 -18.36 7.65
C GLY A 186 -0.93 -17.76 8.63
N LEU A 187 -0.87 -16.43 8.79
CA LEU A 187 0.14 -15.78 9.63
C LEU A 187 -0.26 -15.81 11.12
N LYS A 188 0.56 -16.46 11.94
CA LYS A 188 0.37 -16.55 13.39
C LYS A 188 1.68 -16.78 14.14
N THR A 189 1.66 -16.63 15.45
CA THR A 189 2.73 -17.16 16.31
C THR A 189 2.48 -18.63 16.70
N ASP A 190 3.53 -19.33 17.09
CA ASP A 190 3.46 -20.67 17.67
C ASP A 190 3.39 -20.63 19.21
N LYS A 191 3.54 -21.80 19.85
CA LYS A 191 3.52 -21.97 21.31
C LYS A 191 4.66 -21.29 22.07
N ASP A 192 5.78 -21.00 21.40
CA ASP A 192 6.97 -20.37 21.98
C ASP A 192 7.06 -18.88 21.61
N GLY A 193 6.04 -18.36 20.92
CA GLY A 193 5.97 -16.97 20.44
C GLY A 193 6.69 -16.74 19.10
N VAL A 194 7.19 -17.78 18.43
CA VAL A 194 7.85 -17.66 17.12
C VAL A 194 6.81 -17.29 16.07
N ALA A 195 7.04 -16.20 15.33
CA ALA A 195 6.19 -15.81 14.22
C ALA A 195 6.36 -16.76 13.04
N GLY A 196 5.30 -16.99 12.26
CA GLY A 196 5.39 -17.85 11.09
C GLY A 196 4.14 -17.85 10.23
N TYR A 197 4.16 -18.71 9.22
CA TYR A 197 3.07 -18.94 8.28
C TYR A 197 2.69 -20.43 8.29
N VAL A 198 1.42 -20.74 8.49
CA VAL A 198 0.88 -22.10 8.28
C VAL A 198 0.35 -22.23 6.86
N ARG A 199 0.86 -23.24 6.15
CA ARG A 199 0.44 -23.62 4.80
C ARG A 199 -0.93 -24.31 4.79
N ALA A 200 -1.50 -24.44 3.61
CA ALA A 200 -2.71 -25.23 3.34
C ALA A 200 -2.59 -26.72 3.76
N ASP A 201 -1.36 -27.26 3.81
CA ASP A 201 -1.06 -28.62 4.27
C ASP A 201 -0.93 -28.75 5.82
N GLY A 202 -1.02 -27.64 6.55
CA GLY A 202 -0.87 -27.58 8.01
C GLY A 202 0.56 -27.37 8.52
N THR A 203 1.56 -27.36 7.65
CA THR A 203 2.98 -27.15 8.02
C THR A 203 3.20 -25.70 8.48
N PHE A 204 3.71 -25.55 9.70
CA PHE A 204 4.21 -24.26 10.20
C PHE A 204 5.60 -23.97 9.64
N CYS A 205 5.75 -22.81 9.01
CA CYS A 205 7.00 -22.29 8.45
C CYS A 205 7.43 -21.11 9.30
N ALA A 206 8.53 -21.23 10.07
CA ALA A 206 9.00 -20.15 10.93
C ALA A 206 9.46 -18.93 10.12
N MET A 207 9.05 -17.74 10.57
CA MET A 207 9.45 -16.45 10.00
C MET A 207 10.90 -16.15 10.43
N LYS A 208 11.80 -15.99 9.47
CA LYS A 208 13.24 -15.86 9.71
C LYS A 208 13.90 -14.75 8.87
N THR A 209 15.01 -14.25 9.38
CA THR A 209 15.97 -13.39 8.66
C THR A 209 17.30 -14.14 8.49
N SER A 210 18.33 -13.47 8.00
CA SER A 210 19.71 -13.96 7.95
C SER A 210 20.33 -14.26 9.32
N THR A 211 19.78 -13.73 10.42
CA THR A 211 20.37 -13.81 11.78
C THR A 211 19.54 -14.61 12.79
N GLY A 212 18.35 -15.10 12.42
CA GLY A 212 17.51 -15.93 13.30
C GLY A 212 16.01 -15.83 12.99
N VAL A 213 15.18 -16.32 13.91
CA VAL A 213 13.71 -16.25 13.84
C VAL A 213 13.16 -14.93 14.38
N VAL A 214 12.00 -14.52 13.86
CA VAL A 214 11.18 -13.40 14.36
C VAL A 214 10.23 -13.91 15.43
N THR A 215 10.01 -13.17 16.51
CA THR A 215 9.10 -13.56 17.61
C THR A 215 8.14 -12.45 18.01
N ALA A 216 7.05 -12.79 18.69
CA ALA A 216 6.32 -11.86 19.56
C ALA A 216 6.87 -11.96 20.99
N PRO A 217 6.94 -10.86 21.76
CA PRO A 217 7.49 -10.85 23.12
C PRO A 217 6.78 -11.80 24.11
N THR A 218 5.46 -11.92 24.05
CA THR A 218 4.66 -12.78 24.94
C THR A 218 3.45 -13.43 24.26
N ILE A 219 2.99 -12.93 23.11
CA ILE A 219 1.83 -13.47 22.40
C ILE A 219 2.20 -14.80 21.70
N ALA A 220 2.06 -15.90 22.43
CA ALA A 220 2.06 -17.26 21.89
C ALA A 220 0.66 -17.64 21.33
N GLU A 221 0.64 -18.34 20.20
CA GLU A 221 -0.55 -18.75 19.45
C GLU A 221 -1.55 -17.60 19.18
N GLY A 222 -1.03 -16.43 18.79
CA GLY A 222 -1.81 -15.26 18.36
C GLY A 222 -1.83 -15.09 16.85
N LEU A 223 -2.79 -14.33 16.33
CA LEU A 223 -2.89 -14.02 14.90
C LEU A 223 -1.94 -12.86 14.55
N ILE A 224 -1.29 -12.91 13.39
CA ILE A 224 -0.45 -11.80 12.90
C ILE A 224 -1.25 -10.95 11.90
N ARG A 225 -1.13 -9.63 12.01
CA ARG A 225 -1.80 -8.65 11.15
C ARG A 225 -0.99 -7.38 10.95
#